data_AF-A0A6A6KNC1-F1
#
_entry.id   AF-A0A6A6KNC1-F1
#
_cell.length_a   1.000
_cell.length_b   1.000
_cell.length_c   1.000
_cell.angle_alpha   90.00
_cell.angle_beta   90.00
_cell.angle_gamma   90.00
#
_symmetry.space_group_name_H-M   'P 1'
#
loop_
_entity.id
_entity.type
_entity.pdbx_description
1 polymer ?
#
loop_
_entity_poly.entity_id
_entity_poly.type
_entity_poly.pdbx_seq_one_letter_code
_entity_poly.pdbx_strand_id
1 'polypeptide(L)'
;MSTAFVPFLDHESTALASVVDAVADLSCEATKADVAAFSSLDTGDGFVDKEGIGVAGDMKVLLNGSKLVVHSATRVSLNSREEVYEGDAIAAVLALSAALQNLGKSSFSRAKANLDAVGNESLKTGLLSMFEKKCPNENVLRNAYRLVLDSDFEEDAGKFVHEVNALLGTVWSIVAWEGITAFVALEGGELMSAKGVEEIGVNGRDEKVVKKGEKKKKKATLGKGTSVIVQLIKDRLQVKGGDSSDSLQVLEKWVQDLLLFLDPKQPDFDELVQKVKEIVESNESRRLPKLPKGTRDFAKEQMAIREHFQ
;
A
#
# COMPACT_ATOMS: atom_id res chain seq x y z
N MET A 1 -19.69 14.34 -20.24
CA MET A 1 -18.59 14.23 -19.26
C MET A 1 -17.35 14.91 -19.85
N SER A 2 -16.53 15.62 -19.06
CA SER A 2 -15.37 16.35 -19.61
C SER A 2 -14.25 15.40 -20.06
N THR A 3 -13.68 15.64 -21.25
CA THR A 3 -12.57 14.86 -21.82
C THR A 3 -11.29 14.87 -20.98
N ALA A 4 -11.15 15.83 -20.06
CA ALA A 4 -10.02 15.89 -19.12
C ALA A 4 -10.24 15.12 -17.80
N PHE A 5 -11.48 14.80 -17.44
CA PHE A 5 -11.79 14.15 -16.16
C PHE A 5 -11.41 12.67 -16.13
N VAL A 6 -11.73 11.96 -17.20
CA VAL A 6 -11.45 10.52 -17.35
C VAL A 6 -9.93 10.22 -17.26
N PRO A 7 -9.04 10.93 -17.98
CA PRO A 7 -7.60 10.75 -17.82
C PRO A 7 -7.07 11.10 -16.42
N PHE A 8 -7.66 12.10 -15.75
CA PHE A 8 -7.32 12.46 -14.37
C PHE A 8 -7.68 11.33 -13.40
N LEU A 9 -8.88 10.73 -13.51
CA LEU A 9 -9.25 9.56 -12.71
C LEU A 9 -8.35 8.35 -13.00
N ASP A 10 -7.98 8.09 -14.25
CA ASP A 10 -7.06 6.99 -14.60
C ASP A 10 -5.70 7.18 -13.91
N HIS A 11 -5.16 8.41 -13.91
CA HIS A 11 -3.93 8.76 -13.21
C HIS A 11 -4.02 8.51 -11.70
N GLU A 12 -5.01 9.12 -11.03
CA GLU A 12 -5.18 9.04 -9.58
C GLU A 12 -5.48 7.61 -9.11
N SER A 13 -6.33 6.87 -9.83
CA SER A 13 -6.65 5.48 -9.51
C SER A 13 -5.47 4.53 -9.77
N THR A 14 -4.63 4.82 -10.76
CA THR A 14 -3.37 4.09 -10.99
C THR A 14 -2.38 4.32 -9.85
N ALA A 15 -2.22 5.56 -9.39
CA ALA A 15 -1.39 5.88 -8.22
C ALA A 15 -1.93 5.16 -6.97
N LEU A 16 -3.24 5.21 -6.74
CA LEU A 16 -3.91 4.53 -5.64
C LEU A 16 -3.68 3.02 -5.66
N ALA A 17 -3.91 2.36 -6.80
CA ALA A 17 -3.66 0.93 -6.94
C ALA A 17 -2.21 0.56 -6.58
N SER A 18 -1.22 1.37 -7.01
CA SER A 18 0.19 1.10 -6.67
C SER A 18 0.50 1.20 -5.17
N VAL A 19 -0.08 2.17 -4.45
CA VAL A 19 0.19 2.38 -3.02
C VAL A 19 -0.63 1.45 -2.13
N VAL A 20 -1.86 1.13 -2.52
CA VAL A 20 -2.80 0.28 -1.77
C VAL A 20 -2.22 -1.08 -1.44
N ASP A 21 -1.61 -1.75 -2.41
CA ASP A 21 -1.05 -3.08 -2.20
C ASP A 21 0.10 -3.00 -1.18
N ALA A 22 1.04 -2.06 -1.38
CA ALA A 22 2.17 -1.87 -0.47
C ALA A 22 1.73 -1.55 0.98
N VAL A 23 0.63 -0.82 1.15
CA VAL A 23 0.00 -0.56 2.45
C VAL A 23 -0.68 -1.82 3.02
N ALA A 24 -1.37 -2.61 2.19
CA ALA A 24 -2.00 -3.85 2.61
C ALA A 24 -0.98 -4.89 3.09
N ASP A 25 0.19 -5.00 2.45
CA ASP A 25 1.27 -5.88 2.90
C ASP A 25 1.89 -5.45 4.24
N LEU A 26 2.05 -4.14 4.46
CA LEU A 26 2.44 -3.62 5.78
C LEU A 26 1.40 -4.01 6.84
N SER A 27 0.11 -3.95 6.53
CA SER A 27 -0.97 -4.41 7.42
C SER A 27 -0.93 -5.92 7.68
N CYS A 28 -0.64 -6.73 6.66
CA CYS A 28 -0.46 -8.18 6.81
C CYS A 28 0.74 -8.51 7.72
N GLU A 29 1.85 -7.79 7.60
CA GLU A 29 3.01 -7.97 8.48
C GLU A 29 2.75 -7.45 9.91
N ALA A 30 2.06 -6.31 10.05
CA ALA A 30 1.66 -5.73 11.34
C ALA A 30 0.77 -6.70 12.15
N THR A 31 -0.27 -7.23 11.50
CA THR A 31 -1.22 -8.18 12.10
C THR A 31 -0.67 -9.60 12.20
N LYS A 32 0.43 -9.92 11.51
CA LYS A 32 1.01 -11.27 11.35
C LYS A 32 0.01 -12.23 10.72
N ALA A 33 -0.68 -11.76 9.69
CA ALA A 33 -1.65 -12.52 8.93
C ALA A 33 -1.02 -13.82 8.37
N ASP A 34 -1.82 -14.89 8.33
CA ASP A 34 -1.35 -16.16 7.77
C ASP A 34 -1.32 -16.09 6.24
N VAL A 35 -0.11 -16.00 5.69
CA VAL A 35 0.14 -15.97 4.25
C VAL A 35 -0.19 -17.30 3.54
N ALA A 36 -0.52 -18.38 4.27
CA ALA A 36 -1.06 -19.60 3.69
C ALA A 36 -2.42 -19.36 2.97
N ALA A 37 -3.17 -18.33 3.35
CA ALA A 37 -4.38 -17.91 2.63
C ALA A 37 -4.11 -17.58 1.14
N PHE A 38 -2.90 -17.12 0.80
CA PHE A 38 -2.46 -16.84 -0.58
C PHE A 38 -1.87 -18.07 -1.31
N SER A 39 -2.01 -19.26 -0.72
CA SER A 39 -1.56 -20.53 -1.31
C SER A 39 -2.70 -21.43 -1.82
N SER A 40 -3.96 -21.14 -1.47
CA SER A 40 -5.13 -21.90 -1.90
C SER A 40 -6.12 -21.04 -2.70
N LEU A 41 -5.89 -20.91 -4.00
CA LEU A 41 -6.91 -20.50 -4.99
C LEU A 41 -7.02 -21.48 -6.17
N ASP A 42 -6.40 -22.67 -6.06
CA ASP A 42 -6.87 -23.83 -6.81
C ASP A 42 -7.88 -24.57 -5.93
N THR A 43 -9.15 -24.13 -6.00
CA THR A 43 -10.28 -24.76 -5.31
C THR A 43 -10.64 -26.12 -5.89
N GLY A 44 -10.02 -26.54 -7.01
CA GLY A 44 -10.27 -27.82 -7.68
C GLY A 44 -11.67 -27.96 -8.31
N ASP A 45 -12.51 -26.92 -8.22
CA ASP A 45 -13.86 -26.85 -8.77
C ASP A 45 -13.90 -26.30 -10.21
N GLY A 46 -12.77 -25.84 -10.72
CA GLY A 46 -12.62 -25.27 -12.06
C GLY A 46 -13.07 -23.82 -12.19
N PHE A 47 -13.51 -23.16 -11.11
CA PHE A 47 -13.90 -21.76 -11.15
C PHE A 47 -12.71 -20.83 -10.86
N VAL A 48 -11.89 -20.63 -11.89
CA VAL A 48 -10.66 -19.83 -11.82
C VAL A 48 -10.99 -18.34 -11.83
N ASP A 49 -11.16 -17.74 -10.65
CA ASP A 49 -11.17 -16.28 -10.49
C ASP A 49 -9.77 -15.72 -10.81
N LYS A 50 -9.59 -15.27 -12.05
CA LYS A 50 -8.32 -14.72 -12.54
C LYS A 50 -7.94 -13.40 -11.86
N GLU A 51 -8.91 -12.66 -11.34
CA GLU A 51 -8.68 -11.39 -10.65
C GLU A 51 -8.29 -11.65 -9.20
N GLY A 52 -8.98 -12.56 -8.51
CA GLY A 52 -8.58 -13.06 -7.19
C GLY A 52 -7.22 -13.75 -7.19
N ILE A 53 -6.89 -14.52 -8.25
CA ILE A 53 -5.55 -15.10 -8.45
C ILE A 53 -4.52 -14.03 -8.81
N GLY A 54 -4.93 -12.97 -9.51
CA GLY A 54 -4.14 -11.75 -9.70
C GLY A 54 -3.78 -11.14 -8.36
N VAL A 55 -4.77 -10.74 -7.55
CA VAL A 55 -4.62 -10.11 -6.23
C VAL A 55 -3.88 -10.99 -5.22
N ALA A 56 -4.18 -12.29 -5.11
CA ALA A 56 -3.43 -13.20 -4.25
C ALA A 56 -2.03 -13.48 -4.78
N GLY A 57 -1.84 -13.38 -6.11
CA GLY A 57 -0.54 -13.24 -6.74
C GLY A 57 0.17 -11.98 -6.25
N ASP A 58 -0.46 -10.82 -6.39
CA ASP A 58 0.04 -9.45 -6.16
C ASP A 58 0.31 -9.12 -4.66
N MET A 59 -0.42 -9.74 -3.74
CA MET A 59 -0.11 -9.70 -2.30
C MET A 59 1.04 -10.69 -1.95
N LYS A 60 1.13 -11.82 -2.65
CA LYS A 60 2.32 -12.71 -2.63
C LYS A 60 3.53 -12.10 -3.38
N VAL A 61 3.49 -10.80 -3.68
CA VAL A 61 4.30 -10.13 -4.69
C VAL A 61 4.96 -8.85 -4.22
N LEU A 62 4.39 -8.11 -3.29
CA LEU A 62 5.24 -7.27 -2.44
C LEU A 62 6.10 -8.14 -1.51
N LEU A 63 5.70 -9.41 -1.35
CA LEU A 63 6.57 -10.52 -0.97
C LEU A 63 7.47 -11.08 -2.13
N ASN A 64 7.12 -11.01 -3.45
CA ASN A 64 8.03 -11.36 -4.60
C ASN A 64 7.75 -11.02 -6.14
N GLY A 65 6.79 -10.21 -6.65
CA GLY A 65 6.81 -9.50 -8.00
C GLY A 65 5.71 -9.67 -9.10
N SER A 66 4.79 -8.70 -9.27
CA SER A 66 3.84 -8.44 -10.40
C SER A 66 2.89 -7.24 -10.14
N LYS A 67 1.93 -6.97 -11.05
CA LYS A 67 1.11 -5.74 -11.18
C LYS A 67 -0.40 -6.02 -11.15
N LEU A 68 -1.14 -5.19 -10.40
CA LEU A 68 -2.61 -5.20 -10.32
C LEU A 68 -3.33 -4.96 -11.66
N VAL A 69 -4.41 -5.73 -11.91
CA VAL A 69 -5.09 -5.86 -13.20
C VAL A 69 -6.27 -4.89 -13.42
N VAL A 70 -6.55 -3.98 -12.47
CA VAL A 70 -7.49 -2.83 -12.67
C VAL A 70 -7.13 -2.02 -13.93
N HIS A 71 -5.85 -2.05 -14.29
CA HIS A 71 -5.25 -1.34 -15.42
C HIS A 71 -5.72 -1.76 -16.82
N SER A 72 -6.50 -2.83 -17.00
CA SER A 72 -6.83 -3.36 -18.34
C SER A 72 -8.26 -3.02 -18.80
N ALA A 73 -9.29 -3.58 -18.18
CA ALA A 73 -10.68 -3.37 -18.61
C ALA A 73 -11.09 -1.89 -18.57
N THR A 74 -10.81 -1.21 -17.46
CA THR A 74 -11.15 0.21 -17.27
C THR A 74 -10.37 1.09 -18.25
N ARG A 75 -9.06 0.85 -18.47
CA ARG A 75 -8.29 1.64 -19.45
C ARG A 75 -8.67 1.35 -20.90
N VAL A 76 -9.03 0.11 -21.25
CA VAL A 76 -9.51 -0.21 -22.60
C VAL A 76 -10.83 0.50 -22.88
N SER A 77 -11.77 0.51 -21.92
CA SER A 77 -13.04 1.24 -22.04
C SER A 77 -12.86 2.77 -22.06
N LEU A 78 -11.95 3.32 -21.25
CA LEU A 78 -11.70 4.76 -21.16
C LEU A 78 -10.78 5.32 -22.26
N ASN A 79 -10.00 4.47 -22.96
CA ASN A 79 -9.09 4.88 -24.04
C ASN A 79 -9.48 4.36 -25.44
N SER A 80 -10.60 3.63 -25.59
CA SER A 80 -11.07 3.24 -26.93
C SER A 80 -11.51 4.46 -27.72
N ARG A 81 -10.82 4.74 -28.82
CA ARG A 81 -11.08 5.90 -29.69
C ARG A 81 -12.00 5.53 -30.86
N GLU A 82 -13.12 4.89 -30.55
CA GLU A 82 -14.08 4.41 -31.53
C GLU A 82 -15.50 4.67 -31.00
N GLU A 83 -16.07 5.80 -31.41
CA GLU A 83 -17.44 6.30 -31.12
C GLU A 83 -18.06 5.83 -29.79
N VAL A 84 -17.34 6.05 -28.69
CA VAL A 84 -17.82 5.74 -27.33
C VAL A 84 -19.02 6.64 -27.03
N TYR A 85 -20.21 6.06 -27.09
CA TYR A 85 -21.43 6.68 -26.57
C TYR A 85 -21.20 7.07 -25.10
N GLU A 86 -21.67 8.25 -24.71
CA GLU A 86 -21.37 8.87 -23.41
C GLU A 86 -21.72 7.97 -22.20
N GLY A 87 -22.62 6.99 -22.36
CA GLY A 87 -22.99 5.99 -21.37
C GLY A 87 -21.89 4.96 -21.01
N ASP A 88 -21.00 4.59 -21.93
CA ASP A 88 -19.97 3.56 -21.65
C ASP A 88 -18.92 4.07 -20.65
N ALA A 89 -18.55 5.35 -20.76
CA ALA A 89 -17.64 6.00 -19.79
C ALA A 89 -18.29 6.13 -18.40
N ILE A 90 -19.59 6.43 -18.33
CA ILE A 90 -20.35 6.50 -17.07
C ILE A 90 -20.36 5.13 -16.39
N ALA A 91 -20.68 4.06 -17.12
CA ALA A 91 -20.67 2.69 -16.59
C ALA A 91 -19.30 2.29 -16.02
N ALA A 92 -18.20 2.63 -16.71
CA ALA A 92 -16.85 2.38 -16.22
C ALA A 92 -16.52 3.17 -14.93
N VAL A 93 -16.95 4.43 -14.82
CA VAL A 93 -16.74 5.27 -13.63
C VAL A 93 -17.61 4.83 -12.44
N LEU A 94 -18.83 4.34 -12.69
CA LEU A 94 -19.67 3.71 -11.66
C LEU A 94 -19.04 2.41 -11.12
N ALA A 95 -18.52 1.56 -12.00
CA ALA A 95 -17.80 0.35 -11.61
C ALA A 95 -16.54 0.67 -10.78
N LEU A 96 -15.75 1.67 -11.20
CA LEU A 96 -14.62 2.20 -10.43
C LEU A 96 -15.08 2.70 -9.04
N SER A 97 -16.19 3.43 -8.97
CA SER A 97 -16.74 3.95 -7.71
C SER A 97 -17.16 2.83 -6.75
N ALA A 98 -17.73 1.74 -7.26
CA ALA A 98 -18.06 0.56 -6.47
C ALA A 98 -16.79 -0.15 -5.96
N ALA A 99 -15.76 -0.28 -6.80
CA ALA A 99 -14.46 -0.82 -6.41
C ALA A 99 -13.79 0.04 -5.32
N LEU A 100 -13.78 1.37 -5.48
CA LEU A 100 -13.32 2.33 -4.48
C LEU A 100 -14.05 2.18 -3.14
N GLN A 101 -15.37 1.99 -3.15
CA GLN A 101 -16.13 1.77 -1.91
C GLN A 101 -15.70 0.48 -1.20
N ASN A 102 -15.46 -0.61 -1.93
CA ASN A 102 -15.06 -1.89 -1.34
C ASN A 102 -13.59 -1.87 -0.87
N LEU A 103 -12.71 -1.20 -1.60
CA LEU A 103 -11.34 -0.90 -1.20
C LEU A 103 -11.34 -0.12 0.13
N GLY A 104 -12.09 0.99 0.22
CA GLY A 104 -12.17 1.81 1.43
C GLY A 104 -12.67 1.02 2.65
N LYS A 105 -13.71 0.16 2.50
CA LYS A 105 -14.17 -0.73 3.60
C LYS A 105 -13.07 -1.69 4.05
N SER A 106 -12.37 -2.30 3.09
CA SER A 106 -11.31 -3.28 3.36
C SER A 106 -10.12 -2.61 4.07
N SER A 107 -9.71 -1.45 3.58
CA SER A 107 -8.62 -0.65 4.14
C SER A 107 -8.93 -0.14 5.55
N PHE A 108 -10.13 0.38 5.78
CA PHE A 108 -10.59 0.80 7.11
C PHE A 108 -10.62 -0.36 8.11
N SER A 109 -10.96 -1.57 7.64
CA SER A 109 -10.96 -2.78 8.46
C SER A 109 -9.53 -3.23 8.82
N ARG A 110 -8.58 -3.15 7.87
CA ARG A 110 -7.15 -3.41 8.14
C ARG A 110 -6.55 -2.35 9.08
N ALA A 111 -6.90 -1.08 8.93
CA ALA A 111 -6.46 -0.02 9.83
C ALA A 111 -6.89 -0.25 11.30
N LYS A 112 -8.12 -0.74 11.52
CA LYS A 112 -8.58 -1.19 12.85
C LYS A 112 -7.78 -2.39 13.37
N ALA A 113 -7.53 -3.40 12.53
CA ALA A 113 -6.72 -4.57 12.92
C ALA A 113 -5.26 -4.19 13.26
N ASN A 114 -4.68 -3.22 12.54
CA ASN A 114 -3.36 -2.67 12.82
C ASN A 114 -3.34 -1.95 14.18
N LEU A 115 -4.34 -1.12 14.49
CA LEU A 115 -4.50 -0.49 15.80
C LEU A 115 -4.52 -1.53 16.93
N ASP A 116 -5.18 -2.67 16.72
CA ASP A 116 -5.18 -3.76 17.70
C ASP A 116 -3.85 -4.51 17.82
N ALA A 117 -3.02 -4.50 16.77
CA ALA A 117 -1.67 -5.06 16.79
C ALA A 117 -0.62 -4.15 17.47
N VAL A 118 -0.91 -2.87 17.72
CA VAL A 118 0.01 -1.94 18.39
C VAL A 118 0.30 -2.42 19.82
N GLY A 119 1.51 -2.91 20.05
CA GLY A 119 1.92 -3.52 21.33
C GLY A 119 2.24 -2.56 22.48
N ASN A 120 2.11 -1.24 22.28
CA ASN A 120 2.33 -0.21 23.31
C ASN A 120 1.02 0.55 23.54
N GLU A 121 0.46 0.44 24.75
CA GLU A 121 -0.87 0.97 25.09
C GLU A 121 -0.97 2.50 25.03
N SER A 122 0.09 3.26 25.33
CA SER A 122 0.03 4.73 25.24
C SER A 122 0.05 5.20 23.79
N LEU A 123 0.84 4.53 22.94
CA LEU A 123 0.80 4.76 21.48
C LEU A 123 -0.52 4.31 20.87
N LYS A 124 -1.04 3.14 21.26
CA LYS A 124 -2.35 2.63 20.82
C LYS A 124 -3.46 3.61 21.16
N THR A 125 -3.52 4.09 22.40
CA THR A 125 -4.54 5.03 22.87
C THR A 125 -4.44 6.39 22.16
N GLY A 126 -3.22 6.93 22.02
CA GLY A 126 -2.99 8.20 21.31
C GLY A 126 -3.36 8.10 19.83
N LEU A 127 -2.93 7.02 19.16
CA LEU A 127 -3.21 6.80 17.74
C LEU A 127 -4.69 6.55 17.48
N LEU A 128 -5.36 5.74 18.32
CA LEU A 128 -6.80 5.50 18.24
C LEU A 128 -7.57 6.82 18.35
N SER A 129 -7.22 7.68 19.33
CA SER A 129 -7.88 8.98 19.49
C SER A 129 -7.72 9.90 18.27
N MET A 130 -6.59 9.83 17.57
CA MET A 130 -6.41 10.56 16.32
C MET A 130 -7.18 9.92 15.15
N PHE A 131 -7.13 8.59 15.03
CA PHE A 131 -7.85 7.83 14.01
C PHE A 131 -9.36 8.11 14.07
N GLU A 132 -9.98 8.01 15.24
CA GLU A 132 -11.42 8.27 15.43
C GLU A 132 -11.82 9.72 15.09
N LYS A 133 -10.91 10.68 15.26
CA LYS A 133 -11.17 12.11 14.97
C LYS A 133 -10.90 12.51 13.53
N LYS A 134 -9.96 11.84 12.85
CA LYS A 134 -9.38 12.29 11.57
C LYS A 134 -9.52 11.30 10.41
N CYS A 135 -9.75 10.02 10.68
CA CYS A 135 -9.99 9.02 9.62
C CYS A 135 -11.47 9.06 9.19
N PRO A 136 -11.78 9.15 7.89
CA PRO A 136 -13.15 8.96 7.41
C PRO A 136 -13.67 7.57 7.82
N ASN A 137 -14.80 7.55 8.54
CA ASN A 137 -15.42 6.29 8.96
C ASN A 137 -16.33 5.68 7.88
N GLU A 138 -16.79 4.44 8.11
CA GLU A 138 -17.66 3.71 7.19
C GLU A 138 -18.94 4.47 6.79
N ASN A 139 -19.48 5.35 7.63
CA ASN A 139 -20.65 6.16 7.28
C ASN A 139 -20.28 7.30 6.32
N VAL A 140 -19.11 7.94 6.50
CA VAL A 140 -18.59 8.95 5.56
C VAL A 140 -18.34 8.32 4.19
N LEU A 141 -17.64 7.18 4.14
CA LEU A 141 -17.40 6.43 2.90
C LEU A 141 -18.69 5.99 2.21
N ARG A 142 -19.66 5.49 2.98
CA ARG A 142 -20.97 5.07 2.45
C ARG A 142 -21.76 6.27 1.89
N ASN A 143 -21.71 7.41 2.56
CA ASN A 143 -22.37 8.63 2.10
C ASN A 143 -21.72 9.18 0.84
N ALA A 144 -20.38 9.21 0.74
CA ALA A 144 -19.67 9.65 -0.46
C ALA A 144 -20.04 8.79 -1.68
N TYR A 145 -20.04 7.45 -1.53
CA TYR A 145 -20.49 6.56 -2.62
C TYR A 145 -21.97 6.73 -2.96
N ARG A 146 -22.85 7.00 -1.98
CA ARG A 146 -24.25 7.29 -2.27
C ARG A 146 -24.40 8.57 -3.10
N LEU A 147 -23.65 9.63 -2.79
CA LEU A 147 -23.70 10.88 -3.56
C LEU A 147 -23.28 10.71 -5.03
N VAL A 148 -22.35 9.79 -5.33
CA VAL A 148 -22.04 9.38 -6.70
C VAL A 148 -23.26 8.77 -7.40
N LEU A 149 -23.96 7.85 -6.75
CA LEU A 149 -25.17 7.23 -7.32
C LEU A 149 -26.34 8.21 -7.44
N ASP A 150 -26.52 9.08 -6.45
CA ASP A 150 -27.57 10.10 -6.43
C ASP A 150 -27.36 11.10 -7.59
N SER A 151 -26.11 11.50 -7.86
CA SER A 151 -25.77 12.45 -8.94
C SER A 151 -25.76 11.84 -10.35
N ASP A 152 -25.48 10.54 -10.48
CA ASP A 152 -25.70 9.76 -11.70
C ASP A 152 -27.20 9.69 -12.03
N PHE A 153 -28.04 9.35 -11.04
CA PHE A 153 -29.49 9.26 -11.18
C PHE A 153 -30.17 10.61 -11.47
N GLU A 154 -29.59 11.72 -10.99
CA GLU A 154 -30.01 13.09 -11.32
C GLU A 154 -29.55 13.57 -12.71
N GLU A 155 -28.76 12.77 -13.44
CA GLU A 155 -28.11 13.11 -14.72
C GLU A 155 -27.19 14.37 -14.64
N ASP A 156 -26.79 14.81 -13.44
CA ASP A 156 -25.91 15.95 -13.23
C ASP A 156 -24.44 15.52 -13.39
N ALA A 157 -23.98 15.54 -14.65
CA ALA A 157 -22.60 15.21 -14.99
C ALA A 157 -21.54 16.11 -14.31
N GLY A 158 -21.89 17.30 -13.84
CA GLY A 158 -20.97 18.19 -13.11
C GLY A 158 -20.80 17.76 -11.65
N LYS A 159 -21.92 17.47 -10.99
CA LYS A 159 -21.98 16.92 -9.63
C LYS A 159 -21.40 15.51 -9.58
N PHE A 160 -21.74 14.63 -10.53
CA PHE A 160 -21.18 13.28 -10.62
C PHE A 160 -19.64 13.26 -10.65
N VAL A 161 -19.06 14.10 -11.51
CA VAL A 161 -17.60 14.33 -11.59
C VAL A 161 -17.01 14.76 -10.24
N HIS A 162 -17.69 15.65 -9.53
CA HIS A 162 -17.26 16.12 -8.21
C HIS A 162 -17.34 15.02 -7.14
N GLU A 163 -18.45 14.30 -7.06
CA GLU A 163 -18.69 13.27 -6.04
C GLU A 163 -17.77 12.05 -6.22
N VAL A 164 -17.47 11.66 -7.46
CA VAL A 164 -16.50 10.57 -7.73
C VAL A 164 -15.10 10.96 -7.24
N ASN A 165 -14.69 12.21 -7.48
CA ASN A 165 -13.42 12.74 -6.96
C ASN A 165 -13.43 12.87 -5.42
N ALA A 166 -14.56 13.23 -4.81
CA ALA A 166 -14.72 13.28 -3.35
C ALA A 166 -14.66 11.87 -2.71
N LEU A 167 -15.25 10.86 -3.36
CA LEU A 167 -15.14 9.46 -2.98
C LEU A 167 -13.68 8.98 -3.07
N LEU A 168 -12.98 9.29 -4.17
CA LEU A 168 -11.57 8.93 -4.35
C LEU A 168 -10.68 9.54 -3.26
N GLY A 169 -10.85 10.83 -2.96
CA GLY A 169 -10.16 11.49 -1.84
C GLY A 169 -10.48 10.90 -0.47
N THR A 170 -11.73 10.45 -0.26
CA THR A 170 -12.14 9.75 0.97
C THR A 170 -11.42 8.41 1.12
N VAL A 171 -11.31 7.63 0.04
CA VAL A 171 -10.59 6.34 0.03
C VAL A 171 -9.09 6.54 0.24
N TRP A 172 -8.48 7.54 -0.42
CA TRP A 172 -7.09 7.92 -0.21
C TRP A 172 -6.78 8.19 1.27
N SER A 173 -7.63 8.97 1.94
CA SER A 173 -7.45 9.28 3.37
C SER A 173 -7.53 8.02 4.24
N ILE A 174 -8.44 7.09 3.94
CA ILE A 174 -8.54 5.80 4.66
C ILE A 174 -7.28 4.95 4.45
N VAL A 175 -6.77 4.87 3.21
CA VAL A 175 -5.54 4.12 2.88
C VAL A 175 -4.32 4.73 3.56
N ALA A 176 -4.23 6.06 3.64
CA ALA A 176 -3.19 6.73 4.40
C ALA A 176 -3.23 6.34 5.90
N TRP A 177 -4.43 6.30 6.50
CA TRP A 177 -4.62 5.82 7.88
C TRP A 177 -4.29 4.35 8.08
N GLU A 178 -4.55 3.49 7.08
CA GLU A 178 -4.10 2.10 7.10
C GLU A 178 -2.55 2.03 7.15
N GLY A 179 -1.86 2.75 6.28
CA GLY A 179 -0.39 2.78 6.25
C GLY A 179 0.24 3.31 7.55
N ILE A 180 -0.34 4.39 8.11
CA ILE A 180 0.07 4.96 9.40
C ILE A 180 -0.08 3.94 10.54
N THR A 181 -1.24 3.28 10.62
CA THR A 181 -1.51 2.32 11.69
C THR A 181 -0.64 1.06 11.56
N ALA A 182 -0.40 0.57 10.34
CA ALA A 182 0.53 -0.52 10.07
C ALA A 182 1.96 -0.16 10.51
N PHE A 183 2.46 1.02 10.11
CA PHE A 183 3.79 1.49 10.48
C PHE A 183 3.97 1.61 12.00
N VAL A 184 3.02 2.21 12.72
CA VAL A 184 3.10 2.34 14.19
C VAL A 184 3.02 0.98 14.88
N ALA A 185 2.25 0.02 14.36
CA ALA A 185 2.19 -1.34 14.89
C ALA A 185 3.51 -2.12 14.70
N LEU A 186 4.20 -1.91 13.57
CA LEU A 186 5.49 -2.53 13.27
C LEU A 186 6.67 -1.90 14.03
N GLU A 187 6.73 -0.57 14.10
CA GLU A 187 7.95 0.17 14.46
C GLU A 187 7.78 1.20 15.57
N GLY A 188 6.55 1.65 15.84
CA GLY A 188 6.27 2.72 16.81
C GLY A 188 6.79 2.40 18.22
N GLY A 189 6.71 1.15 18.65
CA GLY A 189 7.28 0.69 19.92
C GLY A 189 8.81 0.82 19.99
N GLU A 190 9.53 0.45 18.91
CA GLU A 190 10.99 0.55 18.87
C GLU A 190 11.44 2.03 18.84
N LEU A 191 10.86 2.83 17.93
CA LEU A 191 11.24 4.24 17.74
C LEU A 191 10.97 5.11 18.98
N MET A 192 9.88 4.84 19.72
CA MET A 192 9.56 5.55 20.95
C MET A 192 10.35 5.03 22.17
N SER A 193 10.90 3.82 22.10
CA SER A 193 11.82 3.28 23.12
C SER A 193 13.29 3.66 22.90
N ALA A 194 13.64 4.18 21.70
CA ALA A 194 15.01 4.49 21.31
C ALA A 194 15.67 5.65 22.11
N LYS A 195 14.92 6.33 23.00
CA LYS A 195 15.50 7.15 24.07
C LYS A 195 16.05 6.26 25.20
N GLY A 196 17.18 5.60 24.98
CA GLY A 196 17.84 4.91 26.10
C GLY A 196 18.85 3.78 25.86
N VAL A 197 19.58 3.72 24.73
CA VAL A 197 20.91 3.06 24.72
C VAL A 197 21.87 3.83 23.81
N GLU A 198 22.48 4.90 24.34
CA GLU A 198 23.86 5.19 23.94
C GLU A 198 24.75 4.15 24.64
N GLU A 199 25.51 3.37 23.87
CA GLU A 199 26.61 2.58 24.43
C GLU A 199 27.73 3.52 24.87
N ILE A 200 27.59 4.10 26.08
CA ILE A 200 28.70 4.73 26.78
C ILE A 200 29.66 3.61 27.20
N GLY A 201 30.61 3.32 26.31
CA GLY A 201 31.67 2.34 26.54
C GLY A 201 32.63 2.79 27.64
N VAL A 202 32.35 2.43 28.89
CA VAL A 202 33.28 2.60 30.02
C VAL A 202 33.44 1.30 30.80
N ASN A 203 34.57 0.64 30.53
CA ASN A 203 35.34 -0.27 31.39
C ASN A 203 34.67 -0.89 32.65
N GLY A 204 34.18 -2.12 32.48
CA GLY A 204 34.71 -3.29 33.21
C GLY A 204 34.63 -3.36 34.75
N ARG A 205 33.71 -4.20 35.23
CA ARG A 205 34.05 -5.38 36.07
C ARG A 205 32.88 -6.36 36.17
N ASP A 206 33.19 -7.63 36.42
CA ASP A 206 32.21 -8.69 36.66
C ASP A 206 31.31 -8.42 37.85
N GLU A 207 30.00 -8.62 37.68
CA GLU A 207 29.18 -9.24 38.73
C GLU A 207 27.94 -9.94 38.13
N LYS A 208 27.70 -11.19 38.56
CA LYS A 208 26.58 -12.01 38.07
C LYS A 208 25.25 -11.52 38.65
N VAL A 209 24.47 -10.79 37.86
CA VAL A 209 23.03 -10.62 38.12
C VAL A 209 22.22 -11.35 37.07
N VAL A 210 21.51 -12.40 37.49
CA VAL A 210 20.64 -13.21 36.64
C VAL A 210 19.38 -12.40 36.28
N LYS A 211 19.45 -11.60 35.21
CA LYS A 211 18.25 -11.05 34.58
C LYS A 211 17.48 -12.17 33.88
N LYS A 212 16.51 -12.71 34.61
CA LYS A 212 15.52 -13.68 34.12
C LYS A 212 14.84 -13.10 32.88
N GLY A 213 15.21 -13.62 31.70
CA GLY A 213 14.92 -12.96 30.44
C GLY A 213 13.42 -12.82 30.17
N GLU A 214 12.97 -11.57 30.00
CA GLU A 214 11.87 -11.31 29.09
C GLU A 214 12.26 -11.92 27.74
N LYS A 215 11.46 -12.87 27.27
CA LYS A 215 11.61 -13.40 25.91
C LYS A 215 11.40 -12.21 24.97
N LYS A 216 12.48 -11.66 24.39
CA LYS A 216 12.39 -10.81 23.19
C LYS A 216 11.44 -11.53 22.23
N LYS A 217 10.23 -10.98 22.05
CA LYS A 217 9.29 -11.46 21.02
C LYS A 217 10.11 -11.50 19.74
N LYS A 218 10.28 -12.68 19.13
CA LYS A 218 11.08 -12.81 17.92
C LYS A 218 10.55 -11.78 16.91
N LYS A 219 11.39 -10.80 16.55
CA LYS A 219 11.05 -9.80 15.55
C LYS A 219 10.65 -10.56 14.29
N ALA A 220 9.43 -10.31 13.81
CA ALA A 220 9.06 -10.80 12.49
C ALA A 220 10.00 -10.11 11.51
N THR A 221 10.76 -10.90 10.75
CA THR A 221 11.58 -10.35 9.67
C THR A 221 10.61 -9.87 8.59
N LEU A 222 10.49 -8.56 8.45
CA LEU A 222 9.71 -7.92 7.40
C LEU A 222 10.11 -8.49 6.02
N GLY A 223 9.16 -8.50 5.09
CA GLY A 223 9.42 -8.78 3.68
C GLY A 223 10.43 -7.80 3.09
N LYS A 224 11.02 -8.15 1.94
CA LYS A 224 12.06 -7.30 1.33
C LYS A 224 11.52 -5.97 0.80
N GLY A 225 10.32 -5.96 0.22
CA GLY A 225 9.67 -4.75 -0.26
C GLY A 225 9.18 -3.86 0.88
N THR A 226 8.41 -4.45 1.80
CA THR A 226 7.93 -3.81 3.03
C THR A 226 9.05 -3.23 3.90
N SER A 227 10.21 -3.92 4.02
CA SER A 227 11.41 -3.36 4.68
C SER A 227 11.89 -2.04 4.05
N VAL A 228 11.87 -1.93 2.73
CA VAL A 228 12.29 -0.71 2.01
C VAL A 228 11.29 0.42 2.23
N ILE A 229 9.99 0.14 2.20
CA ILE A 229 8.95 1.14 2.50
C ILE A 229 9.04 1.61 3.96
N VAL A 230 9.23 0.69 4.91
CA VAL A 230 9.44 1.04 6.34
C VAL A 230 10.67 1.92 6.52
N GLN A 231 11.78 1.64 5.81
CA GLN A 231 12.97 2.48 5.88
C GLN A 231 12.75 3.87 5.27
N LEU A 232 12.11 3.95 4.10
CA LEU A 232 11.74 5.22 3.46
C LEU A 232 10.90 6.10 4.41
N ILE A 233 9.94 5.50 5.10
CA ILE A 233 9.13 6.19 6.11
C ILE A 233 9.99 6.67 7.30
N LYS A 234 10.89 5.83 7.83
CA LYS A 234 11.79 6.20 8.95
C LYS A 234 12.72 7.35 8.59
N ASP A 235 13.24 7.36 7.36
CA ASP A 235 14.13 8.41 6.87
C ASP A 235 13.39 9.74 6.75
N ARG A 236 12.14 9.74 6.24
CA ARG A 236 11.27 10.93 6.17
C ARG A 236 10.87 11.49 7.53
N LEU A 237 10.55 10.63 8.50
CA LEU A 237 10.20 11.06 9.86
C LEU A 237 11.39 11.69 10.62
N GLN A 238 12.58 11.75 10.00
CA GLN A 238 13.81 12.31 10.55
C GLN A 238 14.04 11.88 12.00
N VAL A 239 13.93 10.57 12.27
CA VAL A 239 14.00 10.02 13.63
C VAL A 239 15.44 10.12 14.18
N LYS A 240 15.81 11.34 14.56
CA LYS A 240 17.01 11.73 15.29
C LYS A 240 16.59 12.16 16.69
N GLY A 241 17.44 11.90 17.68
CA GLY A 241 17.12 12.09 19.11
C GLY A 241 16.86 13.55 19.51
N GLY A 242 15.65 14.03 19.26
CA GLY A 242 15.14 15.33 19.70
C GLY A 242 14.57 15.28 21.12
N ASP A 243 14.82 16.32 21.90
CA ASP A 243 14.55 16.37 23.33
C ASP A 243 13.09 16.72 23.70
N SER A 244 12.10 16.28 22.89
CA SER A 244 10.69 16.41 23.25
C SER A 244 10.33 15.39 24.35
N SER A 245 9.96 15.91 25.52
CA SER A 245 9.51 15.11 26.68
C SER A 245 8.15 14.44 26.44
N ASP A 246 7.30 15.04 25.61
CA ASP A 246 5.95 14.53 25.34
C ASP A 246 5.92 13.53 24.17
N SER A 247 5.68 12.27 24.50
CA SER A 247 5.53 11.18 23.53
C SER A 247 4.30 11.32 22.63
N LEU A 248 3.24 12.00 23.10
CA LEU A 248 2.02 12.20 22.31
C LEU A 248 2.26 13.24 21.21
N GLN A 249 2.96 14.33 21.51
CA GLN A 249 3.32 15.36 20.51
C GLN A 249 4.21 14.81 19.39
N VAL A 250 5.14 13.89 19.71
CA VAL A 250 5.95 13.19 18.71
C VAL A 250 5.06 12.34 17.79
N LEU A 251 4.12 11.57 18.37
CA LEU A 251 3.19 10.76 17.59
C LEU A 251 2.24 11.62 16.74
N GLU A 252 1.74 12.73 17.28
CA GLU A 252 0.90 13.68 16.53
C GLU A 252 1.65 14.32 15.36
N LYS A 253 2.94 14.61 15.52
CA LYS A 253 3.80 15.08 14.43
C LYS A 253 4.02 13.98 13.38
N TRP A 254 4.38 12.77 13.79
CA TRP A 254 4.53 11.65 12.84
C TRP A 254 3.26 11.41 12.04
N VAL A 255 2.09 11.41 12.69
CA VAL A 255 0.81 11.29 11.98
C VAL A 255 0.61 12.41 10.96
N GLN A 256 0.99 13.66 11.26
CA GLN A 256 0.91 14.77 10.29
C GLN A 256 1.89 14.59 9.12
N ASP A 257 3.16 14.29 9.42
CA ASP A 257 4.21 14.08 8.41
C ASP A 257 3.87 12.90 7.48
N LEU A 258 3.28 11.82 8.00
CA LEU A 258 2.82 10.67 7.21
C LEU A 258 1.55 10.95 6.40
N LEU A 259 0.58 11.69 6.95
CA LEU A 259 -0.61 12.10 6.20
C LEU A 259 -0.23 12.99 5.00
N LEU A 260 0.79 13.83 5.13
CA LEU A 260 1.35 14.60 4.02
C LEU A 260 2.10 13.69 3.03
N PHE A 261 2.95 12.78 3.50
CA PHE A 261 3.67 11.87 2.62
C PHE A 261 2.76 10.93 1.81
N LEU A 262 1.58 10.61 2.33
CA LEU A 262 0.58 9.75 1.69
C LEU A 262 -0.54 10.54 0.98
N ASP A 263 -0.44 11.88 0.90
CA ASP A 263 -1.37 12.73 0.14
C ASP A 263 -0.89 12.88 -1.31
N PRO A 264 -1.66 12.42 -2.32
CA PRO A 264 -1.26 12.46 -3.74
C PRO A 264 -1.04 13.87 -4.29
N LYS A 265 -1.41 14.92 -3.55
CA LYS A 265 -1.18 16.32 -3.93
C LYS A 265 0.19 16.85 -3.53
N GLN A 266 0.97 16.11 -2.73
CA GLN A 266 2.30 16.55 -2.29
C GLN A 266 3.39 16.10 -3.27
N PRO A 267 4.42 16.92 -3.53
CA PRO A 267 5.51 16.55 -4.45
C PRO A 267 6.31 15.32 -3.98
N ASP A 268 6.38 15.10 -2.65
CA ASP A 268 7.08 13.97 -2.03
C ASP A 268 6.38 12.61 -2.26
N PHE A 269 5.11 12.63 -2.69
CA PHE A 269 4.33 11.42 -2.97
C PHE A 269 4.81 10.68 -4.22
N ASP A 270 5.29 11.41 -5.24
CA ASP A 270 5.88 10.79 -6.45
C ASP A 270 7.08 9.89 -6.11
N GLU A 271 7.85 10.24 -5.08
CA GLU A 271 8.96 9.40 -4.60
C GLU A 271 8.46 8.08 -3.99
N LEU A 272 7.33 8.08 -3.27
CA LEU A 272 6.69 6.86 -2.76
C LEU A 272 6.25 5.96 -3.91
N VAL A 273 5.48 6.52 -4.85
CA VAL A 273 4.98 5.79 -6.02
C VAL A 273 6.13 5.23 -6.85
N GLN A 274 7.20 6.00 -7.05
CA GLN A 274 8.38 5.55 -7.78
C GLN A 274 9.12 4.43 -7.03
N LYS A 275 9.26 4.52 -5.70
CA LYS A 275 9.87 3.45 -4.89
C LYS A 275 9.05 2.17 -4.87
N VAL A 276 7.71 2.26 -4.84
CA VAL A 276 6.86 1.07 -4.95
C VAL A 276 6.99 0.42 -6.33
N LYS A 277 7.01 1.22 -7.42
CA LYS A 277 7.27 0.72 -8.79
C LYS A 277 8.62 0.00 -8.89
N GLU A 278 9.70 0.60 -8.38
CA GLU A 278 11.03 -0.03 -8.34
C GLU A 278 11.04 -1.37 -7.59
N ILE A 279 10.31 -1.48 -6.46
CA ILE A 279 10.17 -2.73 -5.71
C ILE A 279 9.46 -3.78 -6.56
N VAL A 280 8.34 -3.43 -7.20
CA VAL A 280 7.56 -4.34 -8.05
C VAL A 280 8.39 -4.83 -9.24
N GLU A 281 9.07 -3.94 -9.97
CA GLU A 281 9.93 -4.28 -11.11
C GLU A 281 11.16 -5.11 -10.72
N SER A 282 11.83 -4.74 -9.63
CA SER A 282 12.94 -5.51 -9.04
C SER A 282 12.50 -6.92 -8.64
N ASN A 283 11.27 -7.06 -8.15
CA ASN A 283 10.69 -8.34 -7.80
C ASN A 283 10.34 -9.16 -9.07
N GLU A 284 9.70 -8.57 -10.09
CA GLU A 284 9.40 -9.22 -11.39
C GLU A 284 10.65 -9.80 -12.06
N SER A 285 11.74 -9.01 -12.12
CA SER A 285 13.00 -9.45 -12.75
C SER A 285 13.58 -10.73 -12.11
N ARG A 286 13.31 -10.97 -10.82
CA ARG A 286 13.76 -12.15 -10.07
C ARG A 286 12.88 -13.39 -10.27
N ARG A 287 11.72 -13.24 -10.91
CA ARG A 287 10.79 -14.34 -11.26
C ARG A 287 10.97 -14.89 -12.66
N LEU A 288 11.71 -14.20 -13.54
CA LEU A 288 12.04 -14.73 -14.86
C LEU A 288 12.64 -16.15 -14.73
N PRO A 289 12.24 -17.11 -15.58
CA PRO A 289 12.76 -18.47 -15.50
C PRO A 289 14.28 -18.47 -15.55
N LYS A 290 14.92 -18.86 -14.45
CA LYS A 290 16.38 -18.98 -14.39
C LYS A 290 16.80 -19.97 -15.45
N LEU A 291 17.66 -19.54 -16.37
CA LEU A 291 18.22 -20.40 -17.41
C LEU A 291 18.73 -21.70 -16.76
N PRO A 292 18.38 -22.89 -17.31
CA PRO A 292 18.85 -24.15 -16.79
C PRO A 292 20.37 -24.13 -16.64
N LYS A 293 20.89 -24.48 -15.45
CA LYS A 293 22.34 -24.53 -15.21
C LYS A 293 22.97 -25.50 -16.21
N GLY A 294 23.71 -24.97 -17.19
CA GLY A 294 24.25 -25.72 -18.32
C GLY A 294 23.90 -25.15 -19.69
N THR A 295 22.93 -24.24 -19.80
CA THR A 295 22.72 -23.46 -21.03
C THR A 295 23.88 -22.46 -21.17
N ARG A 296 24.78 -22.71 -22.14
CA ARG A 296 25.90 -21.81 -22.44
C ARG A 296 25.36 -20.51 -23.03
N ASP A 297 25.70 -19.37 -22.44
CA ASP A 297 25.23 -18.06 -22.88
C ASP A 297 25.70 -17.74 -24.30
N PHE A 298 24.80 -17.88 -25.27
CA PHE A 298 24.93 -17.22 -26.57
C PHE A 298 24.33 -15.82 -26.42
N ALA A 299 25.16 -14.88 -25.98
CA ALA A 299 24.85 -13.45 -26.13
C ALA A 299 24.49 -13.17 -27.60
N LYS A 300 23.54 -12.27 -27.86
CA LYS A 300 23.02 -12.00 -29.22
C LYS A 300 24.11 -11.66 -30.25
N GLU A 301 25.26 -11.18 -29.80
CA GLU A 301 26.44 -10.85 -30.61
C GLU A 301 27.22 -12.07 -31.14
N GLN A 302 26.94 -13.29 -30.67
CA GLN A 302 27.62 -14.52 -31.14
C GLN A 302 26.88 -15.30 -32.24
N MET A 303 25.74 -14.79 -32.73
CA MET A 303 25.05 -15.40 -33.87
C MET A 303 25.69 -14.99 -35.21
N ALA A 304 26.83 -15.62 -35.52
CA ALA A 304 27.44 -15.53 -36.85
C ALA A 304 26.54 -16.25 -37.88
N ILE A 305 25.72 -15.48 -38.59
CA ILE A 305 24.96 -15.96 -39.75
C ILE A 305 25.97 -16.32 -40.84
N ARG A 306 26.04 -17.61 -41.21
CA ARG A 306 26.74 -18.01 -42.44
C ARG A 306 25.79 -17.80 -43.61
N GLU A 307 26.06 -16.76 -44.39
CA GLU A 307 25.43 -16.61 -45.72
C GLU A 307 25.87 -17.77 -46.61
N HIS A 308 24.88 -18.48 -47.17
CA HIS A 308 25.12 -19.49 -48.19
C HIS A 308 25.29 -18.78 -49.53
N PHE A 309 26.53 -18.62 -49.99
CA PHE A 309 26.80 -18.31 -51.40
C PHE A 309 26.50 -19.54 -52.26
N GLN A 310 25.90 -19.30 -53.43
CA GLN A 310 25.49 -20.28 -54.43
C GLN A 310 26.36 -20.14 -55.69
#